data_AF-A0AAW1FPS3-F1
#
_entry.id   AF-A0AAW1FPS3-F1
#
_cell.length_a   1.000
_cell.length_b   1.000
_cell.length_c   1.000
_cell.angle_alpha   90.00
_cell.angle_beta   90.00
_cell.angle_gamma   90.00
#
_symmetry.space_group_name_H-M   'P 1'
#
loop_
_entity.id
_entity.type
_entity.pdbx_description
1 polymer ?
#
loop_
_entity_poly.entity_id
_entity_poly.type
_entity_poly.pdbx_seq_one_letter_code
_entity_poly.pdbx_strand_id
1 'polypeptide(L)' 'MSWLIANRPEFQDIAGYIGATSVKYLTVEGLVSAVQGGIASHQQDGKMMGHCTACLTGKYPVELEW' A
#
# COMPACT_ATOMS: atom_id res chain seq x y z
N MET A 1 15.15 -14.53 7.50
CA MET A 1 14.94 -13.21 8.11
C MET A 1 14.46 -12.27 7.01
N SER A 2 13.15 -12.02 6.90
CA SER A 2 12.53 -11.22 5.83
C SER A 2 12.23 -9.80 6.33
N TRP A 3 13.05 -8.84 5.92
CA TRP A 3 12.92 -7.42 6.29
C TRP A 3 12.24 -6.61 5.18
N LEU A 4 11.46 -5.59 5.56
CA LEU A 4 10.87 -4.63 4.63
C LEU A 4 11.92 -3.60 4.19
N ILE A 5 12.40 -3.71 2.95
CA ILE A 5 13.46 -2.82 2.42
C ILE A 5 13.04 -1.35 2.34
N ALA A 6 11.76 -1.07 2.12
CA ALA A 6 11.23 0.30 2.04
C ALA A 6 11.14 0.99 3.42
N ASN A 7 11.33 0.26 4.53
CA ASN A 7 11.29 0.78 5.89
C ASN A 7 12.68 0.89 6.52
N ARG A 8 13.73 0.92 5.71
CA ARG A 8 15.12 0.93 6.16
C ARG A 8 15.82 2.20 5.68
N PRO A 9 16.37 3.01 6.59
CA PRO A 9 17.05 4.25 6.22
C PRO A 9 18.32 3.99 5.39
N GLU A 10 18.89 2.78 5.46
CA GLU A 10 20.07 2.40 4.69
C GLU A 10 19.77 2.20 3.19
N PHE A 11 18.50 1.97 2.82
CA PHE A 11 18.08 1.76 1.42
C PHE A 11 17.44 3.03 0.85
N GLN A 12 18.19 4.13 0.82
CA GLN A 12 17.74 5.37 0.15
C GLN A 12 17.65 5.20 -1.37
N ASP A 13 18.60 4.48 -1.96
CA ASP A 13 18.58 4.09 -3.37
C ASP A 13 18.14 2.63 -3.52
N ILE A 14 16.82 2.42 -3.55
CA ILE A 14 16.24 1.09 -3.73
C ILE A 14 16.57 0.53 -5.12
N ALA A 15 16.63 1.37 -6.16
CA ALA A 15 16.93 0.93 -7.51
C ALA A 15 18.35 0.36 -7.60
N GLY A 16 19.34 1.10 -7.08
CA GLY A 16 20.72 0.64 -6.97
C GLY A 16 20.86 -0.60 -6.10
N TYR A 17 20.15 -0.66 -4.96
CA TYR A 17 20.20 -1.82 -4.06
C TYR A 17 19.72 -3.12 -4.73
N ILE A 18 18.70 -3.06 -5.58
CA ILE A 18 18.18 -4.24 -6.30
C ILE A 18 18.83 -4.44 -7.68
N GLY A 19 19.80 -3.61 -8.07
CA GLY A 19 20.47 -3.68 -9.37
C GLY A 19 19.59 -3.29 -10.57
N ALA A 20 18.55 -2.47 -10.35
CA ALA A 20 17.67 -1.99 -11.41
C ALA A 20 18.12 -0.63 -11.95
N THR A 21 17.89 -0.37 -13.24
CA THR A 21 18.13 0.94 -13.86
C THR A 21 17.23 2.03 -13.27
N SER A 22 16.02 1.67 -12.84
CA SER A 22 15.09 2.55 -12.14
C SER A 22 14.03 1.76 -11.38
N VAL A 23 13.38 2.43 -10.43
CA VAL A 23 12.19 1.93 -9.72
C VAL A 23 11.11 3.00 -9.80
N LYS A 24 9.86 2.57 -9.91
CA LYS A 24 8.67 3.42 -9.88
C LYS A 24 7.65 2.83 -8.90
N TYR A 25 7.06 3.70 -8.10
CA TYR A 25 5.95 3.36 -7.22
C TYR A 25 4.64 3.83 -7.83
N LEU A 26 3.60 3.00 -7.71
CA LEU A 26 2.23 3.46 -7.88
C LEU A 26 1.84 4.30 -6.67
N THR A 27 1.13 5.40 -6.88
CA THR A 27 0.60 6.19 -5.76
C THR A 27 -0.49 5.40 -5.04
N VAL A 28 -0.71 5.68 -3.75
CA VAL A 28 -1.78 5.02 -2.99
C VAL A 28 -3.14 5.33 -3.60
N GLU A 29 -3.36 6.57 -4.05
CA GLU A 29 -4.58 7.00 -4.74
C GLU A 29 -4.78 6.25 -6.07
N GLY A 30 -3.69 6.07 -6.83
CA GLY A 30 -3.71 5.31 -8.08
C GLY A 30 -4.02 3.83 -7.85
N LEU A 31 -3.46 3.23 -6.80
CA LEU A 31 -3.76 1.86 -6.38
C LEU A 31 -5.24 1.70 -6.01
N VAL A 32 -5.75 2.57 -5.13
CA VAL A 32 -7.15 2.53 -4.68
C VAL A 32 -8.10 2.68 -5.86
N SER A 33 -7.84 3.66 -6.75
CA SER A 33 -8.67 3.91 -7.93
C SER A 33 -8.68 2.71 -8.88
N ALA A 34 -7.52 2.10 -9.13
CA ALA A 34 -7.39 0.94 -10.02
C ALA A 34 -8.12 -0.31 -9.49
N VAL A 35 -8.05 -0.55 -8.18
CA VAL A 35 -8.69 -1.71 -7.55
C VAL A 35 -10.20 -1.52 -7.42
N GLN A 36 -10.66 -0.32 -7.02
CA GLN A 36 -12.07 -0.07 -6.75
C GLN A 36 -12.89 0.28 -8.00
N GLY A 37 -12.27 0.82 -9.05
CA GLY A 37 -12.98 1.36 -10.22
C GLY A 37 -13.87 0.37 -10.99
N GLY A 38 -13.67 -0.94 -10.83
CA GLY A 38 -14.47 -1.99 -11.45
C GLY A 38 -15.41 -2.75 -10.50
N ILE A 39 -15.40 -2.43 -9.20
CA ILE A 39 -16.23 -3.10 -8.21
C ILE A 39 -17.59 -2.39 -8.18
N ALA A 40 -18.64 -3.09 -8.60
CA ALA A 40 -20.01 -2.58 -8.46
C ALA A 40 -20.21 -2.21 -6.99
N SER A 41 -20.66 -0.97 -6.74
CA SER A 41 -20.94 -0.45 -5.42
C SER A 41 -22.15 -1.19 -4.82
N HIS A 42 -21.94 -2.42 -4.38
CA HIS A 42 -22.86 -3.13 -3.51
C HIS A 42 -22.82 -2.43 -2.15
N GLN A 43 -23.58 -1.34 -2.05
CA GLN A 43 -24.06 -0.82 -0.78
C GLN A 43 -25.03 -1.86 -0.18
N GLN A 44 -24.53 -3.02 0.22
CA GLN A 44 -25.25 -3.86 1.16
C GLN A 44 -25.00 -3.24 2.54
N ASP A 45 -26.07 -2.74 3.16
CA ASP A 45 -26.12 -2.25 4.55
C ASP A 45 -25.24 -1.04 4.90
N GLY A 46 -25.09 -0.06 4.00
CA GLY A 46 -24.48 1.24 4.34
C GLY A 46 -22.98 1.19 4.70
N LYS A 47 -22.32 0.03 4.55
CA LYS A 47 -20.87 -0.11 4.70
C LYS A 47 -20.19 0.25 3.39
N MET A 48 -19.29 1.23 3.44
CA MET A 48 -18.42 1.56 2.31
C MET A 48 -17.44 0.39 2.09
N MET A 49 -17.46 -0.22 0.90
CA MET A 49 -16.43 -1.19 0.50
C MET A 49 -15.09 -0.46 0.43
N GLY A 50 -14.13 -0.87 1.27
CA GLY A 50 -12.79 -0.31 1.34
C GLY A 50 -11.73 -1.40 1.33
N HIS A 51 -10.52 -1.06 0.88
CA HIS A 51 -9.36 -1.93 0.95
C HIS A 51 -8.34 -1.36 1.95
N CYS A 52 -7.75 -2.23 2.76
CA CYS A 52 -6.71 -1.84 3.69
C CYS A 52 -5.45 -1.37 2.95
N THR A 53 -4.85 -0.26 3.41
CA THR A 53 -3.59 0.29 2.89
C THR A 53 -2.55 0.49 3.99
N ALA A 54 -2.70 -0.19 5.13
CA ALA A 54 -1.88 0.03 6.33
C ALA A 54 -0.38 -0.19 6.09
N CYS A 55 0.01 -1.23 5.35
CA CYS A 55 1.42 -1.49 5.03
C CYS A 55 2.08 -0.39 4.18
N LEU A 56 1.29 0.46 3.51
CA LEU A 56 1.77 1.56 2.67
C LEU A 56 1.67 2.91 3.39
N THR A 57 0.68 3.09 4.26
CA THR A 57 0.31 4.40 4.82
C THR A 57 0.46 4.49 6.34
N GLY A 58 0.64 3.36 7.03
CA GLY A 58 0.56 3.27 8.49
C GLY A 58 -0.85 3.42 9.07
N LYS A 59 -1.89 3.61 8.24
CA LYS A 59 -3.28 3.76 8.71
C LYS A 59 -3.96 2.40 8.80
N TYR A 60 -3.99 1.82 9.99
CA TYR A 60 -4.65 0.54 10.24
C TYR A 60 -6.18 0.72 10.33
N PRO A 61 -6.97 -0.22 9.79
CA PRO A 61 -8.44 -0.16 9.86
C PRO A 61 -9.00 -0.60 11.23
N VAL A 62 -8.11 -0.89 12.18
CA VAL A 62 -8.39 -1.37 13.52
C VAL A 62 -7.37 -0.77 14.48
N GLU A 63 -7.71 -0.74 15.77
CA GLU A 63 -6.76 -0.40 16.82
C GLU A 63 -5.66 -1.46 16.93
N LEU A 64 -4.44 -1.01 17.23
CA LEU A 64 -3.29 -1.88 17.41
C LEU A 64 -3.10 -2.20 18.89
N GLU A 65 -2.85 -3.48 19.17
CA GLU A 65 -2.37 -3.92 20.47
C GLU A 65 -0.83 -3.94 20.44
N TRP A 66 -0.21 -3.51 21.55
CA TRP A 66 1.24 -3.36 21.69
C TRP A 66 1.78 -4.30 22.76
#